data_AF-A0A382WKL7-F1
#
_entry.id   AF-A0A382WKL7-F1
#
_cell.length_a   1.000
_cell.length_b   1.000
_cell.length_c   1.000
_cell.angle_alpha   90.00
_cell.angle_beta   90.00
_cell.angle_gamma   90.00
#
_symmetry.space_group_name_H-M   'P 1'
#
loop_
_entity.id
_entity.type
_entity.pdbx_description
1 polymer ?
#
loop_
_entity_poly.entity_id
_entity_poly.type
_entity_poly.pdbx_seq_one_letter_code
_entity_poly.pdbx_strand_id
1 'polypeptide(L)'
;MVKEKLNFKLKLAYGIGQAGEGMFGTGLSFFLLFYYSQILGLSPGLAASAIGMAVIVDAFSDIFAGSLSDHWQSKYGRRHPFMFASFLPLSACFFLLFFPLVTSDWALFIWLAVFT
;
A
#
# COMPACT_ATOMS: atom_id res chain seq x y z
N MET A 1 7.51 -18.90 -30.32
CA MET A 1 6.73 -18.31 -29.20
C MET A 1 5.84 -19.40 -28.63
N VAL A 2 6.22 -20.01 -27.50
CA VAL A 2 5.42 -21.08 -26.88
C VAL A 2 4.14 -20.45 -26.33
N LYS A 3 3.02 -20.70 -27.00
CA LYS A 3 1.68 -20.22 -26.65
C LYS A 3 1.03 -21.22 -25.67
N GLU A 4 1.72 -21.56 -24.58
CA GLU A 4 1.09 -22.36 -23.54
C GLU A 4 0.06 -21.49 -22.80
N LYS A 5 -1.21 -21.93 -22.82
CA LYS A 5 -2.26 -21.26 -22.05
C LYS A 5 -1.93 -21.40 -20.57
N LEU A 6 -1.79 -20.26 -19.88
CA LEU A 6 -1.61 -20.22 -18.43
C LEU A 6 -2.69 -21.04 -17.73
N ASN A 7 -2.26 -21.93 -16.84
CA ASN A 7 -3.14 -22.78 -16.04
C ASN A 7 -4.17 -21.92 -15.27
N PHE A 8 -5.43 -22.34 -15.27
CA PHE A 8 -6.50 -21.67 -14.53
C PHE A 8 -6.16 -21.49 -13.05
N LYS A 9 -5.49 -22.48 -12.43
CA LYS A 9 -5.04 -22.40 -11.03
C LYS A 9 -4.12 -21.21 -10.78
N LEU A 10 -3.21 -20.92 -11.73
CA LEU A 10 -2.30 -19.79 -11.64
C LEU A 10 -3.04 -18.46 -11.76
N LYS A 11 -4.00 -18.39 -12.69
CA LYS A 11 -4.86 -17.20 -12.86
C LYS A 11 -5.70 -16.92 -11.61
N LEU A 12 -6.24 -17.98 -11.00
CA LEU A 12 -7.04 -17.88 -9.79
C LEU A 12 -6.18 -17.43 -8.60
N ALA A 13 -4.99 -18.02 -8.42
CA ALA A 13 -4.05 -17.60 -7.38
C ALA A 13 -3.64 -16.13 -7.54
N TYR A 14 -3.34 -15.69 -8.76
CA TYR A 14 -3.04 -14.29 -9.04
C TYR A 14 -4.24 -13.39 -8.78
N GLY A 15 -5.45 -13.81 -9.18
CA GLY A 15 -6.68 -13.06 -8.95
C GLY A 15 -7.01 -12.87 -7.46
N ILE A 16 -6.75 -13.86 -6.62
CA ILE A 16 -6.91 -13.73 -5.16
C ILE A 16 -5.93 -12.69 -4.60
N GLY A 17 -4.68 -12.69 -5.06
CA GLY A 17 -3.69 -11.67 -4.69
C GLY A 17 -4.15 -10.26 -5.07
N GLN A 18 -4.59 -10.07 -6.32
CA GLN A 18 -5.10 -8.78 -6.80
C GLN A 18 -6.38 -8.34 -6.08
N ALA A 19 -7.24 -9.27 -5.68
CA ALA A 19 -8.44 -8.92 -4.91
C ALA A 19 -8.05 -8.33 -3.54
N GLY A 20 -7.06 -8.93 -2.86
CA GLY A 20 -6.53 -8.39 -1.61
C GLY A 20 -5.95 -6.99 -1.79
N GLU A 21 -5.05 -6.83 -2.75
CA GLU A 21 -4.45 -5.52 -3.11
C GLU A 21 -5.53 -4.46 -3.42
N GLY A 22 -6.54 -4.83 -4.20
CA GLY A 22 -7.65 -3.92 -4.55
C GLY A 22 -8.48 -3.47 -3.34
N MET A 23 -8.65 -4.33 -2.33
CA MET A 23 -9.31 -3.95 -1.07
C MET A 23 -8.49 -2.93 -0.28
N PHE A 24 -7.18 -3.13 -0.18
CA PHE A 24 -6.27 -2.14 0.43
C PHE A 24 -6.33 -0.80 -0.32
N GLY A 25 -6.19 -0.83 -1.64
CA GLY A 25 -6.21 0.38 -2.47
C GLY A 25 -7.52 1.16 -2.34
N THR A 26 -8.66 0.47 -2.29
CA THR A 26 -9.98 1.12 -2.09
C THR A 26 -10.10 1.74 -0.70
N GLY A 27 -9.63 1.03 0.34
CA GLY A 27 -9.60 1.54 1.70
C GLY A 27 -8.78 2.81 1.84
N LEU A 28 -7.58 2.83 1.27
CA LEU A 28 -6.69 4.00 1.28
C LEU A 28 -7.24 5.17 0.45
N SER A 29 -7.79 4.89 -0.73
CA SER A 29 -8.22 5.96 -1.65
C SER A 29 -9.51 6.66 -1.24
N PHE A 30 -10.46 5.94 -0.63
CA PHE A 30 -11.79 6.48 -0.38
C PHE A 30 -12.12 6.57 1.13
N PHE A 31 -11.77 5.53 1.89
CA PHE A 31 -12.20 5.43 3.29
C PHE A 31 -11.26 6.17 4.24
N LEU A 32 -9.96 6.23 3.94
CA LEU A 32 -8.95 6.83 4.83
C LEU A 32 -9.21 8.31 5.11
N LEU A 33 -9.52 9.09 4.08
CA LEU A 33 -9.84 10.51 4.22
C LEU A 33 -11.11 10.72 5.08
N PHE A 34 -12.13 9.89 4.89
CA PHE A 34 -13.34 9.92 5.70
C PHE A 34 -13.02 9.58 7.17
N TYR A 35 -12.25 8.53 7.42
CA TYR A 35 -11.89 8.09 8.77
C TYR A 35 -11.11 9.17 9.54
N TYR A 36 -10.07 9.74 8.94
CA TYR A 36 -9.27 10.78 9.60
C TYR A 36 -10.04 12.08 9.78
N SER A 37 -10.92 12.45 8.85
CA SER A 37 -11.66 13.72 8.96
C SER A 37 -12.91 13.64 9.83
N GLN A 38 -13.73 12.61 9.67
CA GLN A 38 -15.06 12.53 10.30
C GLN A 38 -15.04 11.77 11.62
N ILE A 39 -14.13 10.80 11.80
CA ILE A 39 -14.07 9.97 13.02
C ILE A 39 -13.00 10.48 13.97
N LEU A 40 -11.79 10.75 13.47
CA LEU A 40 -10.68 11.27 14.29
C LEU A 40 -10.68 12.80 14.43
N GLY A 41 -11.48 13.51 13.63
CA GLY A 41 -11.65 14.96 13.73
C GLY A 41 -10.50 15.78 13.15
N LEU A 42 -9.59 15.19 12.37
CA LEU A 42 -8.52 15.92 11.70
C LEU A 42 -9.11 16.84 10.62
N SER A 43 -8.60 18.05 10.50
CA SER A 43 -9.04 18.96 9.42
C SER A 43 -8.94 18.29 8.05
N PRO A 44 -9.99 18.31 7.21
CA PRO A 44 -9.97 17.68 5.89
C PRO A 44 -8.81 18.16 5.01
N GLY A 45 -8.41 19.43 5.13
CA GLY A 45 -7.27 19.97 4.39
C GLY A 45 -5.93 19.38 4.84
N LEU A 46 -5.77 19.10 6.14
CA LEU A 46 -4.58 18.42 6.67
C LEU A 46 -4.56 16.94 6.27
N ALA A 47 -5.69 16.24 6.39
CA ALA A 47 -5.79 14.85 5.96
C ALA A 47 -5.52 14.68 4.45
N ALA A 48 -6.11 15.54 3.61
CA ALA A 48 -5.90 15.49 2.16
C ALA A 48 -4.45 15.84 1.77
N SER A 49 -3.83 16.80 2.46
CA SER A 49 -2.43 17.14 2.18
C SER A 49 -1.46 16.05 2.62
N ALA A 50 -1.71 15.36 3.75
CA ALA A 50 -0.93 14.18 4.16
C ALA A 50 -1.02 13.06 3.12
N ILE A 51 -2.24 12.70 2.70
CA ILE A 51 -2.46 11.67 1.68
C ILE A 51 -1.81 12.07 0.34
N GLY A 52 -1.95 13.34 -0.08
CA GLY A 52 -1.32 13.83 -1.30
C GLY A 52 0.22 13.78 -1.24
N MET A 53 0.81 14.07 -0.08
CA MET A 53 2.25 13.94 0.13
C MET A 53 2.70 12.48 0.06
N ALA A 54 1.94 11.56 0.67
CA ALA A 54 2.20 10.12 0.59
C ALA A 54 2.20 9.64 -0.88
N VAL A 55 1.22 10.05 -1.69
CA VAL A 55 1.16 9.71 -3.13
C VAL A 55 2.39 10.19 -3.90
N ILE A 56 2.92 11.38 -3.59
CA ILE A 56 4.15 11.87 -4.21
C ILE A 56 5.34 11.00 -3.81
N VAL A 57 5.47 10.64 -2.54
CA VAL A 57 6.53 9.76 -2.03
C VAL A 57 6.43 8.37 -2.66
N ASP A 58 5.22 7.85 -2.82
CA ASP A 58 4.95 6.56 -3.48
C ASP A 58 5.44 6.58 -4.93
N ALA A 59 5.16 7.64 -5.68
CA ALA A 59 5.63 7.77 -7.06
C ALA A 59 7.15 7.67 -7.19
N PHE A 60 7.92 8.20 -6.22
CA PHE A 60 9.37 8.02 -6.18
C PHE A 60 9.76 6.60 -5.74
N SER A 61 9.11 6.10 -4.68
CA SER A 61 9.39 4.79 -4.10
C SER A 61 9.14 3.66 -5.10
N ASP A 62 8.12 3.77 -5.94
CA ASP A 62 7.81 2.85 -7.03
C ASP A 62 8.91 2.80 -8.10
N ILE A 63 9.53 3.93 -8.43
CA ILE A 63 10.68 3.96 -9.36
C ILE A 63 11.85 3.17 -8.77
N PHE A 64 12.14 3.36 -7.48
CA PHE A 64 13.20 2.63 -6.79
C PHE A 64 12.89 1.14 -6.66
N ALA A 65 11.67 0.78 -6.23
CA ALA A 65 11.23 -0.60 -6.09
C ALA A 65 11.19 -1.33 -7.43
N GLY A 66 10.74 -0.67 -8.49
CA GLY A 66 10.77 -1.17 -9.86
C GLY A 66 12.19 -1.49 -10.30
N SER A 67 13.11 -0.52 -10.18
CA SER A 67 14.52 -0.72 -10.54
C SER A 67 15.16 -1.85 -9.72
N LEU A 68 14.97 -1.87 -8.39
CA LEU A 68 15.53 -2.91 -7.53
C LEU A 68 15.00 -4.30 -7.89
N SER A 69 13.68 -4.42 -8.06
CA SER A 69 13.03 -5.71 -8.35
C SER A 69 13.40 -6.26 -9.73
N ASP A 70 13.64 -5.38 -10.71
CA ASP A 70 14.05 -5.80 -12.04
C ASP A 70 15.51 -6.29 -12.06
N HIS A 71 16.43 -5.68 -11.32
CA HIS A 71 17.83 -6.11 -11.27
C HIS A 71 18.06 -7.32 -10.34
N TRP A 72 17.09 -7.67 -9.50
CA TRP A 72 17.23 -8.75 -8.52
C TRP A 72 17.21 -10.14 -9.16
N GLN A 73 18.23 -10.95 -8.88
CA GLN A 73 18.30 -12.35 -9.28
C GLN A 73 18.20 -13.25 -8.06
N SER A 74 17.06 -13.93 -7.90
CA SER A 74 16.85 -14.90 -6.82
C SER A 74 16.46 -16.28 -7.36
N LYS A 75 16.69 -17.30 -6.54
CA LYS A 75 16.27 -18.69 -6.81
C LYS A 75 14.74 -18.83 -6.99
N TYR A 76 13.96 -17.91 -6.41
CA TYR A 76 12.50 -17.91 -6.48
C TYR A 76 11.95 -17.00 -7.60
N GLY A 77 12.83 -16.46 -8.45
CA GLY A 77 12.49 -15.49 -9.49
C GLY A 77 12.77 -14.03 -9.08
N ARG A 78 12.53 -13.10 -10.00
CA ARG A 78 12.91 -11.68 -9.85
C ARG A 78 12.02 -10.93 -8.85
N ARG A 79 10.69 -11.09 -8.96
CA ARG A 79 9.69 -10.30 -8.20
C ARG A 79 9.05 -11.03 -7.01
N HIS A 80 9.06 -12.36 -7.01
CA HIS A 80 8.43 -13.15 -5.94
C HIS A 80 8.96 -12.86 -4.53
N PRO A 81 10.28 -12.73 -4.29
CA PRO A 81 10.78 -12.39 -2.96
C PRO A 81 10.20 -11.08 -2.40
N PHE A 82 10.08 -10.06 -3.25
CA PHE A 82 9.51 -8.76 -2.87
C PHE A 82 8.02 -8.87 -2.57
N MET A 83 7.25 -9.60 -3.38
CA MET A 83 5.82 -9.82 -3.13
C MET A 83 5.55 -10.53 -1.80
N PHE A 84 6.37 -11.52 -1.44
CA PHE A 84 6.22 -12.20 -0.16
C PHE A 84 6.70 -11.33 1.02
N ALA A 85 7.78 -10.59 0.82
CA ALA A 85 8.32 -9.70 1.84
C ALA A 85 7.42 -8.50 2.10
N SER A 86 6.72 -7.96 1.09
CA SER A 86 5.89 -6.76 1.20
C SER A 86 4.60 -6.98 1.98
N PHE A 87 4.10 -8.22 2.07
CA PHE A 87 2.89 -8.53 2.83
C PHE A 87 2.97 -8.10 4.30
N LEU A 88 4.10 -8.35 4.96
CA LEU A 88 4.33 -8.01 6.37
C LEU A 88 4.29 -6.49 6.63
N PRO A 89 5.13 -5.66 5.99
CA PRO A 89 5.11 -4.21 6.19
C PRO A 89 3.79 -3.60 5.74
N LEU A 90 3.21 -4.03 4.61
CA LEU A 90 1.92 -3.52 4.14
C LEU A 90 0.81 -3.75 5.18
N SER A 91 0.72 -4.99 5.70
CA SER A 91 -0.30 -5.33 6.70
C SER A 91 -0.07 -4.56 8.02
N ALA A 92 1.18 -4.37 8.42
CA ALA A 92 1.52 -3.62 9.63
C ALA A 92 1.17 -2.13 9.49
N CYS A 93 1.56 -1.48 8.39
CA CYS A 93 1.22 -0.08 8.13
C CYS A 93 -0.30 0.12 8.03
N PHE A 94 -1.00 -0.77 7.32
CA PHE A 94 -2.45 -0.69 7.21
C PHE A 94 -3.14 -0.82 8.58
N PHE A 95 -2.66 -1.72 9.44
CA PHE A 95 -3.17 -1.81 10.81
C PHE A 95 -2.93 -0.51 11.60
N LEU A 96 -1.72 0.04 11.53
CA LEU A 96 -1.35 1.27 12.24
C LEU A 96 -2.14 2.50 11.75
N LEU A 97 -2.53 2.55 10.47
CA LEU A 97 -3.39 3.61 9.94
C LEU A 97 -4.76 3.69 10.63
N PHE A 98 -5.35 2.55 10.95
CA PHE A 98 -6.66 2.45 11.60
C PHE A 98 -6.57 2.30 13.13
N PHE A 99 -5.37 2.18 13.67
CA PHE A 99 -5.11 2.14 15.11
C PHE A 99 -4.04 3.18 15.49
N PRO A 100 -4.35 4.48 15.37
CA PRO A 100 -3.42 5.54 15.73
C PRO A 100 -3.15 5.54 17.24
N LEU A 101 -1.88 5.56 17.62
CA LEU A 101 -1.44 5.64 19.03
C LEU A 101 -1.28 7.08 19.52
N VAL A 102 -1.79 8.05 18.76
CA VAL A 102 -1.64 9.49 18.98
C VAL A 102 -2.99 10.18 18.85
N THR A 103 -3.16 11.29 19.57
CA THR A 103 -4.45 12.01 19.67
C THR A 103 -4.38 13.49 19.30
N SER A 104 -3.18 14.07 19.19
CA SER A 104 -3.01 15.46 18.79
C SER A 104 -3.13 15.61 17.27
N ASP A 105 -3.76 16.69 16.79
CA ASP A 105 -3.95 16.97 15.35
C ASP A 105 -2.66 16.87 14.53
N TRP A 106 -1.59 17.51 15.00
CA TRP A 106 -0.28 17.45 14.32
C TRP A 106 0.35 16.07 14.38
N ALA A 107 0.15 15.34 15.49
CA ALA A 107 0.63 13.97 15.61
C ALA A 107 -0.14 13.04 14.68
N LEU A 108 -1.46 13.21 14.55
CA LEU A 108 -2.30 12.46 13.60
C LEU A 108 -1.93 12.77 12.15
N PHE A 109 -1.62 14.03 11.83
CA PHE A 109 -1.12 14.40 10.50
C PHE A 109 0.20 13.68 10.16
N ILE A 110 1.18 13.72 11.07
CA ILE A 110 2.47 13.04 10.87
C ILE A 110 2.26 11.53 10.80
N TRP A 111 1.43 10.97 11.67
CA TRP A 111 1.10 9.54 11.67
C TRP A 111 0.49 9.10 10.34
N LEU A 112 -0.51 9.85 9.85
CA LEU A 112 -1.14 9.62 8.56
C LEU A 112 -0.12 9.70 7.42
N ALA A 113 0.73 10.73 7.40
CA ALA A 113 1.72 10.92 6.34
C ALA A 113 2.84 9.86 6.34
N VAL A 114 3.11 9.21 7.47
CA VAL A 114 4.18 8.20 7.58
C VAL A 114 3.68 6.79 7.27
N PHE A 115 2.45 6.46 7.65
CA PHE A 115 1.91 5.10 7.51
C PHE A 115 0.99 4.92 6.29
N THR A 116 0.63 6.00 5.59
CA THR A 116 -0.04 5.95 4.28
C THR A 116 0.99 5.70 3.21
#